data_AF-A0A0A9Z306-F1
#
_entry.id   AF-A0A0A9Z306-F1
#
_cell.length_a   1.000
_cell.length_b   1.000
_cell.length_c   1.000
_cell.angle_alpha   90.00
_cell.angle_beta   90.00
_cell.angle_gamma   90.00
#
_symmetry.space_group_name_H-M   'P 1'
#
loop_
_entity.id
_entity.type
_entity.pdbx_description
1 polymer ?
#
loop_
_entity_poly.entity_id
_entity_poly.type
_entity_poly.pdbx_seq_one_letter_code
_entity_poly.pdbx_strand_id
1 'polypeptide(L)'
;MKVKDILLKLSDLYPVSKLKKFIMDGLRTKSVRQKVNCLEVLNFLIDTYGESAYIRDLDVMAEQIIKLLSDRDSDIKRSALSVAASLFSQDGQKMLKFIEKYAGKEAPSIEQRLRKSATTRRAASNILPLQSMPRTLVENNENKQPSEIV
;
A
#
# COMPACT_ATOMS: atom_id res chain seq x y z
N MET A 1 -13.78 -1.73 17.95
CA MET A 1 -12.70 -2.31 17.11
C MET A 1 -13.15 -2.26 15.67
N LYS A 2 -12.43 -1.52 14.79
CA LYS A 2 -12.77 -1.42 13.37
C LYS A 2 -12.18 -2.62 12.62
N VAL A 3 -12.75 -2.96 11.46
CA VAL A 3 -12.24 -4.06 10.59
C VAL A 3 -10.77 -3.84 10.25
N LYS A 4 -10.37 -2.58 10.00
CA LYS A 4 -8.98 -2.17 9.81
C LYS A 4 -8.07 -2.66 10.95
N ASP A 5 -8.44 -2.41 12.20
CA ASP A 5 -7.59 -2.73 13.36
C ASP A 5 -7.31 -4.24 13.46
N ILE A 6 -8.28 -5.07 13.06
CA ILE A 6 -8.13 -6.53 13.01
C ILE A 6 -7.19 -6.93 11.87
N LEU A 7 -7.38 -6.35 10.68
CA LEU A 7 -6.55 -6.66 9.51
C LEU A 7 -5.09 -6.23 9.71
N LEU A 8 -4.84 -5.13 10.43
CA LEU A 8 -3.49 -4.70 10.79
C LEU A 8 -2.82 -5.72 11.72
N LYS A 9 -3.50 -6.17 12.78
CA LYS A 9 -2.97 -7.23 13.66
C LYS A 9 -2.75 -8.55 12.91
N LEU A 10 -3.60 -8.88 11.94
CA LEU A 10 -3.41 -10.06 11.09
C LEU A 10 -2.18 -9.95 10.19
N SER A 11 -1.77 -8.73 9.80
CA SER A 11 -0.57 -8.55 8.99
C SER A 11 0.73 -8.91 9.72
N ASP A 12 0.70 -8.93 11.06
CA ASP A 12 1.84 -9.35 11.90
C ASP A 12 1.89 -10.87 12.08
N LEU A 13 0.74 -11.56 11.93
CA LEU A 13 0.60 -13.01 12.19
C LEU A 13 0.51 -13.85 10.92
N TYR A 14 0.20 -13.23 9.78
CA TYR A 14 -0.12 -13.93 8.53
C TYR A 14 0.66 -13.35 7.34
N PRO A 15 1.13 -14.18 6.40
CA PRO A 15 1.91 -13.69 5.26
C PRO A 15 1.15 -12.63 4.45
N VAL A 16 1.77 -11.45 4.30
CA VAL A 16 1.21 -10.30 3.57
C VAL A 16 0.76 -10.68 2.15
N SER A 17 1.50 -11.57 1.49
CA SER A 17 1.18 -12.06 0.14
C SER A 17 -0.16 -12.78 0.03
N LYS A 18 -0.63 -13.39 1.13
CA LYS A 18 -1.94 -14.04 1.20
C LYS A 18 -3.00 -13.05 1.67
N LEU A 19 -2.68 -12.21 2.65
CA LEU A 19 -3.59 -11.21 3.19
C LEU A 19 -4.07 -10.22 2.13
N LYS A 20 -3.17 -9.77 1.24
CA LYS A 20 -3.51 -8.81 0.18
C LYS A 20 -4.62 -9.30 -0.76
N LYS A 21 -4.74 -10.62 -1.01
CA LYS A 21 -5.78 -11.16 -1.90
C LYS A 21 -7.16 -10.87 -1.34
N PHE A 22 -7.35 -11.10 -0.04
CA PHE A 22 -8.60 -10.80 0.66
C PHE A 22 -8.88 -9.29 0.71
N ILE A 23 -7.86 -8.46 0.86
CA ILE A 23 -8.00 -7.00 0.84
C ILE A 23 -8.45 -6.53 -0.56
N MET A 24 -7.85 -7.06 -1.62
CA MET A 24 -8.21 -6.76 -3.01
C MET A 24 -9.65 -7.20 -3.33
N ASP A 25 -10.09 -8.35 -2.84
CA ASP A 25 -11.49 -8.78 -2.94
C ASP A 25 -12.42 -7.83 -2.16
N GLY A 26 -11.95 -7.33 -1.01
CA GLY A 26 -12.64 -6.32 -0.21
C GLY A 26 -12.89 -5.00 -0.95
N LEU A 27 -12.12 -4.68 -2.00
CA LEU A 27 -12.36 -3.49 -2.83
C LEU A 27 -13.64 -3.61 -3.69
N ARG A 28 -14.14 -4.83 -3.90
CA ARG A 28 -15.34 -5.11 -4.71
C ARG A 28 -16.65 -5.07 -3.91
N THR A 29 -16.57 -4.85 -2.60
CA THR A 29 -17.76 -4.75 -1.74
C THR A 29 -18.64 -3.55 -2.11
N LYS A 30 -19.95 -3.70 -1.89
CA LYS A 30 -20.94 -2.61 -2.02
C LYS A 30 -20.86 -1.61 -0.85
N SER A 31 -20.26 -2.01 0.27
CA SER A 31 -20.16 -1.16 1.45
C SER A 31 -19.01 -0.15 1.30
N VAL A 32 -19.35 1.13 1.13
CA VAL A 32 -18.37 2.24 1.10
C VAL A 32 -17.40 2.16 2.28
N ARG A 33 -17.93 1.98 3.48
CA ARG A 33 -17.12 1.88 4.70
C ARG A 33 -16.12 0.73 4.65
N GLN A 34 -16.52 -0.46 4.19
CA GLN A 34 -15.57 -1.58 4.07
C GLN A 34 -14.51 -1.31 2.99
N LYS A 35 -14.92 -0.75 1.86
CA LYS A 35 -14.00 -0.40 0.77
C LYS A 35 -12.94 0.60 1.23
N VAL A 36 -13.34 1.64 1.96
CA VAL A 36 -12.43 2.62 2.58
C VAL A 36 -11.47 1.96 3.55
N ASN A 37 -11.96 1.08 4.45
CA ASN A 37 -11.09 0.34 5.36
C ASN A 37 -10.07 -0.55 4.61
N CYS A 38 -10.48 -1.20 3.52
CA CYS A 38 -9.58 -2.02 2.70
C CYS A 38 -8.50 -1.17 2.02
N LEU A 39 -8.86 0.01 1.51
CA LEU A 39 -7.90 0.97 0.94
C LEU A 39 -6.91 1.48 2.01
N GLU A 40 -7.37 1.77 3.22
CA GLU A 40 -6.49 2.20 4.31
C GLU A 40 -5.51 1.12 4.74
N VAL A 41 -5.96 -0.13 4.86
CA VAL A 41 -5.07 -1.27 5.15
C VAL A 41 -4.10 -1.49 4.00
N LEU A 42 -4.54 -1.38 2.75
CA LEU A 42 -3.66 -1.49 1.59
C LEU A 42 -2.59 -0.40 1.58
N ASN A 43 -2.95 0.84 1.91
CA ASN A 43 -2.00 1.94 2.05
C ASN A 43 -0.94 1.62 3.11
N PHE A 44 -1.37 1.13 4.27
CA PHE A 44 -0.45 0.72 5.35
C PHE A 44 0.50 -0.40 4.88
N LEU A 45 0.01 -1.41 4.16
CA LEU A 45 0.85 -2.50 3.67
C LEU A 45 1.91 -1.99 2.69
N ILE A 46 1.56 -1.06 1.80
CA ILE A 46 2.50 -0.45 0.85
C ILE A 46 3.56 0.37 1.59
N ASP A 47 3.15 1.19 2.56
CA ASP A 47 4.07 2.04 3.32
C ASP A 47 5.01 1.20 4.21
N THR A 48 4.55 0.05 4.72
CA THR A 48 5.32 -0.82 5.63
C THR A 48 6.26 -1.80 4.91
N TYR A 49 5.76 -2.45 3.85
CA TYR A 49 6.46 -3.56 3.18
C TYR A 49 7.04 -3.17 1.80
N GLY A 50 6.71 -1.99 1.29
CA GLY A 50 7.17 -1.49 0.00
C GLY A 50 6.72 -2.37 -1.18
N GLU A 51 7.54 -2.43 -2.23
CA GLU A 51 7.25 -3.19 -3.46
C GLU A 51 6.99 -4.68 -3.22
N SER A 52 7.57 -5.27 -2.18
CA SER A 52 7.41 -6.70 -1.87
C SER A 52 5.95 -7.10 -1.64
N ALA A 53 5.10 -6.17 -1.19
CA ALA A 53 3.68 -6.42 -1.00
C ALA A 53 2.92 -6.65 -2.32
N TYR A 54 3.31 -5.95 -3.39
CA TYR A 54 2.48 -5.86 -4.60
C TYR A 54 3.19 -6.21 -5.90
N ILE A 55 4.48 -6.58 -5.88
CA ILE A 55 5.28 -6.81 -7.10
C ILE A 55 4.61 -7.74 -8.14
N ARG A 56 3.93 -8.80 -7.71
CA ARG A 56 3.26 -9.77 -8.59
C ARG A 56 1.89 -9.32 -9.10
N ASP A 57 1.23 -8.40 -8.40
CA ASP A 57 -0.16 -8.00 -8.66
C ASP A 57 -0.28 -6.50 -8.97
N LEU A 58 0.84 -5.83 -9.24
CA LEU A 58 0.91 -4.38 -9.34
C LEU A 58 0.02 -3.83 -10.47
N ASP A 59 -0.02 -4.48 -11.64
CA ASP A 59 -0.85 -4.00 -12.76
C ASP A 59 -2.34 -4.04 -12.40
N VAL A 60 -2.81 -5.16 -11.83
CA VAL A 60 -4.20 -5.35 -11.38
C VAL A 60 -4.54 -4.39 -10.24
N MET A 61 -3.63 -4.21 -9.29
CA MET A 61 -3.81 -3.28 -8.19
C MET A 61 -3.89 -1.84 -8.70
N ALA A 62 -2.97 -1.41 -9.55
CA ALA A 62 -2.94 -0.06 -10.12
C ALA A 62 -4.21 0.23 -10.91
N GLU A 63 -4.66 -0.71 -11.76
CA GLU A 63 -5.93 -0.59 -12.48
C GLU A 63 -7.11 -0.32 -11.53
N GLN A 64 -7.25 -1.13 -10.48
CA GLN A 64 -8.35 -1.01 -9.52
C GLN A 64 -8.29 0.32 -8.76
N ILE A 65 -7.11 0.72 -8.28
CA ILE A 65 -6.94 1.98 -7.56
C ILE A 65 -7.26 3.18 -8.47
N ILE A 66 -6.81 3.17 -9.72
CA ILE A 66 -7.08 4.27 -10.66
C ILE A 66 -8.57 4.38 -10.95
N LYS A 67 -9.29 3.26 -11.14
CA LYS A 67 -10.76 3.28 -11.28
C LYS A 67 -11.46 3.89 -10.06
N LEU A 68 -10.95 3.63 -8.85
CA LEU A 68 -11.51 4.18 -7.61
C LEU A 68 -11.22 5.68 -7.40
N LEU A 69 -10.25 6.27 -8.11
CA LEU A 69 -10.01 7.72 -8.09
C LEU A 69 -11.11 8.53 -8.80
N SER A 70 -11.91 7.85 -9.63
CA SER A 70 -13.07 8.38 -10.35
C SER A 70 -14.39 7.91 -9.73
N ASP A 71 -14.37 7.31 -8.53
CA ASP A 71 -15.59 6.88 -7.83
C ASP A 71 -16.50 8.09 -7.52
N ARG A 72 -17.80 7.86 -7.33
CA ARG A 72 -18.74 8.92 -6.97
C ARG A 72 -18.50 9.37 -5.53
N ASP A 73 -18.19 8.42 -4.65
CA ASP A 73 -18.03 8.64 -3.22
C ASP A 73 -16.71 9.37 -2.88
N SER A 74 -16.79 10.44 -2.09
CA SER A 74 -15.64 11.27 -1.74
C SER A 74 -14.65 10.57 -0.81
N ASP A 75 -15.13 9.70 0.08
CA ASP A 75 -14.28 8.99 1.03
C ASP A 75 -13.47 7.91 0.32
N ILE A 76 -14.10 7.18 -0.62
CA ILE A 76 -13.39 6.24 -1.50
C ILE A 76 -12.32 6.97 -2.30
N LYS A 77 -12.66 8.08 -2.96
CA LYS A 77 -11.71 8.89 -3.74
C LYS A 77 -10.53 9.37 -2.90
N ARG A 78 -10.80 9.87 -1.68
CA ARG A 78 -9.76 10.37 -0.77
C ARG A 78 -8.81 9.26 -0.33
N SER A 79 -9.34 8.11 0.06
CA SER A 79 -8.52 6.97 0.48
C SER A 79 -7.75 6.36 -0.68
N ALA A 80 -8.35 6.26 -1.87
CA ALA A 80 -7.67 5.80 -3.08
C ALA A 80 -6.52 6.74 -3.48
N LEU A 81 -6.70 8.06 -3.32
CA LEU A 81 -5.65 9.04 -3.59
C LEU A 81 -4.44 8.86 -2.65
N SER A 82 -4.67 8.53 -1.38
CA SER A 82 -3.58 8.19 -0.46
C SER A 82 -2.81 6.96 -0.93
N VAL A 83 -3.51 5.90 -1.32
CA VAL A 83 -2.89 4.67 -1.83
C VAL A 83 -2.08 4.94 -3.10
N ALA A 84 -2.66 5.67 -4.04
CA ALA A 84 -2.00 6.08 -5.27
C ALA A 84 -0.73 6.91 -5.00
N ALA A 85 -0.79 7.82 -4.01
CA ALA A 85 0.39 8.57 -3.58
C ALA A 85 1.48 7.65 -3.00
N SER A 86 1.11 6.55 -2.32
CA SER A 86 2.08 5.60 -1.76
C SER A 86 2.78 4.82 -2.86
N LEU A 87 2.03 4.37 -3.87
CA LEU A 87 2.61 3.76 -5.05
C LEU A 87 3.52 4.74 -5.81
N PHE A 88 3.10 6.00 -5.97
CA PHE A 88 3.91 7.02 -6.64
C PHE A 88 5.20 7.36 -5.90
N SER A 89 5.20 7.30 -4.56
CA SER A 89 6.41 7.47 -3.75
C SER A 89 7.43 6.34 -3.95
N GLN A 90 6.98 5.13 -4.28
CA GLN A 90 7.84 3.97 -4.53
C GLN A 90 8.37 3.98 -5.97
N ASP A 91 7.48 4.02 -6.96
CA ASP A 91 7.82 4.09 -8.38
C ASP A 91 6.88 5.05 -9.12
N GLY A 92 7.28 6.33 -9.13
CA GLY A 92 6.50 7.39 -9.75
C GLY A 92 6.37 7.25 -11.27
N GLN A 93 7.42 6.79 -11.96
CA GLN A 93 7.36 6.64 -13.43
C GLN A 93 6.38 5.56 -13.84
N LYS A 94 6.40 4.42 -13.14
CA LYS A 94 5.48 3.31 -13.42
C LYS A 94 4.05 3.68 -13.07
N MET A 95 3.82 4.42 -11.99
CA MET A 95 2.49 4.91 -11.64
C MET A 95 1.92 5.87 -12.70
N LEU A 96 2.74 6.77 -13.27
CA LEU A 96 2.29 7.65 -14.36
C LEU A 96 1.86 6.86 -15.61
N LYS A 97 2.62 5.84 -16.00
CA LYS A 97 2.25 4.95 -17.11
C LYS A 97 0.92 4.24 -16.87
N PHE A 98 0.65 3.82 -15.63
CA PHE A 98 -0.64 3.21 -15.28
C PHE A 98 -1.78 4.22 -15.35
N ILE A 99 -1.57 5.46 -14.91
CA ILE A 99 -2.57 6.52 -15.01
C ILE A 99 -2.91 6.79 -16.48
N GLU A 100 -1.92 6.91 -17.35
CA GLU A 100 -2.14 7.06 -18.79
C GLU A 100 -2.92 5.87 -19.37
N LYS A 101 -2.57 4.64 -18.97
CA LYS A 101 -3.22 3.41 -19.43
C LYS A 101 -4.68 3.29 -18.97
N TYR A 102 -5.00 3.65 -17.73
CA TYR A 102 -6.29 3.32 -17.10
C TYR A 102 -7.22 4.51 -16.86
N ALA A 103 -6.71 5.73 -16.71
CA ALA A 103 -7.53 6.92 -16.41
C ALA A 103 -8.08 7.62 -17.66
N GLY A 104 -7.53 7.34 -18.85
CA GLY A 104 -7.98 7.92 -20.11
C GLY A 104 -8.06 9.45 -20.06
N LYS A 105 -9.27 10.00 -20.25
CA LYS A 105 -9.51 11.46 -20.27
C LYS A 105 -9.24 12.15 -18.92
N GLU A 106 -9.32 11.43 -17.81
CA GLU A 106 -9.12 11.98 -16.48
C GLU A 106 -7.65 11.95 -16.02
N ALA A 107 -6.76 11.35 -16.81
CA ALA A 107 -5.35 11.19 -16.49
C ALA A 107 -4.67 12.50 -16.05
N PRO A 108 -4.80 13.64 -16.76
CA PRO A 108 -4.13 14.89 -16.36
C PRO A 108 -4.62 15.42 -15.00
N SER A 109 -5.91 15.30 -14.72
CA SER A 109 -6.51 15.74 -13.46
C SER A 109 -6.08 14.87 -12.28
N ILE A 110 -6.04 13.55 -12.50
CA ILE A 110 -5.57 12.59 -11.50
C ILE A 110 -4.08 12.79 -11.23
N GLU A 111 -3.26 12.97 -12.26
CA GLU A 111 -1.83 13.22 -12.13
C GLU A 111 -1.55 14.50 -11.34
N GLN A 112 -2.25 15.60 -11.62
CA GLN A 112 -2.08 16.85 -10.88
C GLN A 112 -2.40 16.67 -9.39
N ARG A 113 -3.51 15.99 -9.07
CA ARG A 113 -3.89 15.68 -7.67
C ARG A 113 -2.82 14.80 -7.00
N LEU A 114 -2.34 13.78 -7.71
CA LEU A 114 -1.33 12.86 -7.21
C LEU A 114 0.01 13.56 -6.91
N ARG A 115 0.51 14.39 -7.84
CA ARG A 115 1.74 15.16 -7.64
C ARG A 115 1.64 16.09 -6.43
N LYS A 116 0.50 16.76 -6.26
CA LYS A 116 0.23 17.60 -5.07
C LYS A 116 0.28 16.76 -3.79
N SER A 117 -0.44 15.65 -3.74
CA SER A 117 -0.45 14.75 -2.56
C SER A 117 0.92 14.16 -2.26
N ALA A 118 1.70 13.81 -3.27
CA ALA A 118 3.07 13.30 -3.11
C ALA A 118 4.02 14.37 -2.53
N THR A 119 3.91 15.63 -2.98
CA THR A 119 4.68 16.75 -2.41
C THR A 119 4.31 17.00 -0.95
N THR A 120 3.01 17.01 -0.61
CA THR A 120 2.55 17.13 0.78
C THR A 120 3.10 16.02 1.66
N ARG A 121 3.13 14.78 1.15
CA ARG A 121 3.68 13.65 1.89
C ARG A 121 5.19 13.77 2.12
N ARG A 122 5.96 14.19 1.10
CA ARG A 122 7.40 14.43 1.24
C ARG A 122 7.69 15.56 2.24
N ALA A 123 6.88 16.60 2.27
CA ALA A 123 6.97 17.64 3.29
C ALA A 123 6.72 17.07 4.69
N ALA A 124 5.69 16.23 4.87
CA ALA A 124 5.39 15.60 6.15
C ALA A 124 6.51 14.64 6.63
N SER A 125 7.13 13.87 5.73
CA SER A 125 8.27 13.00 6.09
C SER A 125 9.51 13.78 6.51
N ASN A 126 9.72 15.00 5.98
CA ASN A 126 10.85 15.84 6.35
C ASN A 126 10.67 16.50 7.74
N ILE A 127 9.44 16.57 8.25
CA ILE A 127 9.12 17.23 9.54
C ILE A 127 9.12 16.20 10.70
N LEU A 128 9.06 14.89 10.41
CA LEU A 128 8.98 13.83 11.41
C LEU A 128 10.17 12.85 11.30
N PRO A 129 11.29 13.07 12.01
CA PRO A 129 12.14 11.96 12.41
C PRO A 129 11.50 11.23 13.60
N LEU A 130 11.56 9.89 13.59
CA LEU A 130 11.09 8.92 14.61
C LEU A 130 9.63 8.43 14.51
N GLN A 131 9.47 7.25 13.89
CA GLN A 131 8.96 6.04 14.54
C GLN A 131 9.15 4.82 13.62
N SER A 132 10.38 4.32 13.53
CA SER A 132 10.60 2.93 13.09
C SER A 132 10.24 2.02 14.26
N MET A 133 9.13 1.30 14.15
CA MET A 133 8.87 0.17 15.04
C MET A 133 9.99 -0.88 14.88
N PRO A 134 10.47 -1.48 15.98
CA PRO A 134 11.58 -2.42 15.93
C PRO A 134 11.15 -3.72 15.24
N ARG A 135 11.82 -4.07 14.13
CA ARG A 135 11.77 -5.42 13.56
C ARG A 135 12.49 -6.38 14.53
N THR A 136 11.71 -7.20 15.21
CA THR A 136 12.15 -8.41 15.94
C THR A 136 11.31 -9.54 15.33
N LEU A 137 11.79 -10.69 14.86
CA LEU A 137 13.10 -11.35 14.78
C LEU A 137 13.09 -12.15 13.46
N VAL A 138 14.15 -12.07 12.65
CA VAL A 138 14.48 -13.18 11.75
C VAL A 138 15.52 -14.00 12.49
N GLU A 139 15.10 -15.12 13.07
CA GLU A 139 15.99 -16.16 13.55
C GLU A 139 16.81 -16.68 12.36
N ASN A 140 18.10 -16.36 12.34
CA ASN A 140 19.08 -17.12 11.57
C ASN A 140 19.78 -18.05 12.57
N ASN A 141 19.27 -19.28 12.64
CA ASN A 141 20.01 -20.42 13.16
C ASN A 141 20.94 -20.98 12.07
N GLU A 142 21.95 -21.73 12.52
CA GLU A 142 23.07 -22.36 11.78
C GLU A 142 24.32 -21.45 11.70
N ASN A 143 25.51 -21.79 12.21
CA ASN A 143 26.05 -23.09 12.62
C ASN A 143 27.30 -22.85 13.49
N LYS A 144 27.39 -23.47 14.67
CA LYS A 144 28.64 -23.52 15.47
C LYS A 144 29.03 -24.99 15.62
N GLN A 145 29.93 -25.46 14.76
CA GLN A 145 30.77 -26.63 15.06
C GLN A 145 32.07 -26.15 15.71
N PRO A 146 32.39 -26.53 16.94
CA PRO A 146 33.77 -26.58 17.41
C PRO A 146 34.35 -27.97 17.09
N SER A 147 35.35 -28.01 16.21
CA SER A 147 36.21 -29.17 16.00
C SER A 147 37.17 -29.34 17.18
N GLU A 148 37.22 -30.57 17.65
CA GLU A 148 38.06 -31.15 18.69
C GLU A 148 39.58 -31.02 18.47
N ILE A 149 40.29 -30.94 19.61
CA ILE A 149 41.54 -31.65 19.98
C ILE A 149 42.74 -31.54 19.03
N VAL A 150 43.82 -30.86 19.49
CA VAL A 150 45.15 -31.45 19.81
C VAL A 150 45.79 -30.63 20.93
#